data_AF-A0A7X7EZ90-F1
#
_entry.id   AF-A0A7X7EZ90-F1
#
_cell.length_a   1.000
_cell.length_b   1.000
_cell.length_c   1.000
_cell.angle_alpha   90.00
_cell.angle_beta   90.00
_cell.angle_gamma   90.00
#
_symmetry.space_group_name_H-M   'P 1'
#
loop_
_entity.id
_entity.type
_entity.pdbx_description
1 polymer ?
#
loop_
_entity_poly.entity_id
_entity_poly.type
_entity_poly.pdbx_seq_one_letter_code
_entity_poly.pdbx_strand_id
1 'polypeptide(L)'
;REGDPVYEKSFCDAFGLKETNYTLRHKGLLFVMLNVTSGPRTMKASVRRRRNAWFRQVLEESRGTPKIVCCHVPPRPVRDATVLAKSFGYGGQTSDDDELIGRIDEHADSIAAVLSGHLHLTGMVQCKGVHYIAISGTASYPCDFATYDVFADRIRMRVRSLPEKLITPQTNLHGKPRHKIDYTDAAHPTHDAYMKGNASERDFEIVLRQALK
;
A
#
# COMPACT_ATOMS: atom_id res chain seq x y z
N ARG A 1 -11.17 -10.20 6.25
CA ARG A 1 -10.28 -11.09 7.03
C ARG A 1 -9.62 -12.04 6.05
N GLU A 2 -8.31 -12.23 6.15
CA GLU A 2 -7.55 -13.07 5.22
C GLU A 2 -7.88 -14.56 5.41
N GLY A 3 -8.24 -15.25 4.33
CA GLY A 3 -8.50 -16.69 4.32
C GLY A 3 -9.77 -17.13 5.07
N ASP A 4 -10.68 -16.20 5.37
CA ASP A 4 -12.00 -16.50 5.94
C ASP A 4 -13.05 -16.59 4.82
N PRO A 5 -13.56 -17.78 4.48
CA PRO A 5 -14.44 -17.96 3.32
C PRO A 5 -15.69 -17.10 3.35
N VAL A 6 -16.23 -16.77 4.54
CA VAL A 6 -17.45 -15.96 4.65
C VAL A 6 -17.19 -14.53 4.20
N TYR A 7 -16.06 -13.96 4.63
CA TYR A 7 -15.68 -12.59 4.26
C TYR A 7 -15.17 -12.52 2.82
N GLU A 8 -14.44 -13.54 2.38
CA GLU A 8 -13.86 -13.57 1.03
C GLU A 8 -14.91 -13.83 -0.04
N LYS A 9 -15.92 -14.67 0.22
CA LYS A 9 -16.96 -15.01 -0.76
C LYS A 9 -17.67 -13.76 -1.31
N SER A 10 -18.08 -12.84 -0.43
CA SER A 10 -18.80 -11.64 -0.85
C SER A 10 -17.96 -10.77 -1.79
N PHE A 11 -16.66 -10.65 -1.51
CA PHE A 11 -15.72 -9.95 -2.39
C PHE A 11 -15.56 -10.68 -3.72
N CYS A 12 -15.31 -11.99 -3.67
CA CYS A 12 -15.14 -12.82 -4.86
C CYS A 12 -16.37 -12.77 -5.78
N ASP A 13 -17.58 -12.92 -5.23
CA ASP A 13 -18.83 -12.86 -5.98
C ASP A 13 -19.02 -11.49 -6.67
N ALA A 14 -18.75 -10.39 -5.95
CA ALA A 14 -18.94 -9.04 -6.47
C ALA A 14 -18.02 -8.72 -7.67
N PHE A 15 -16.84 -9.33 -7.71
CA PHE A 15 -15.84 -9.10 -8.77
C PHE A 15 -15.68 -10.28 -9.74
N GLY A 16 -16.49 -11.33 -9.61
CA GLY A 16 -16.40 -12.53 -10.45
C GLY A 16 -15.08 -13.30 -10.30
N LEU A 17 -14.46 -13.24 -9.11
CA LEU A 17 -13.18 -13.86 -8.81
C LEU A 17 -13.36 -15.23 -8.14
N LYS A 18 -12.39 -16.11 -8.31
CA LYS A 18 -12.33 -17.39 -7.58
C LYS A 18 -11.64 -17.26 -6.23
N GLU A 19 -10.66 -16.37 -6.16
CA GLU A 19 -9.78 -16.18 -5.01
C GLU A 19 -9.50 -14.68 -4.81
N THR A 20 -9.13 -14.32 -3.58
CA THR A 20 -8.82 -12.93 -3.19
C THR A 20 -7.39 -12.53 -3.52
N ASN A 21 -6.50 -13.50 -3.74
CA ASN A 21 -5.20 -13.29 -4.36
C ASN A 21 -5.32 -13.58 -5.85
N TYR A 22 -4.91 -12.64 -6.70
CA TYR A 22 -4.99 -12.81 -8.15
C TYR A 22 -4.00 -11.89 -8.84
N THR A 23 -3.78 -12.15 -10.13
CA THR A 23 -2.97 -11.26 -10.97
C THR A 23 -3.77 -10.79 -12.16
N LEU A 24 -3.41 -9.63 -12.69
CA LEU A 24 -3.89 -9.16 -13.98
C LEU A 24 -2.76 -8.47 -14.73
N ARG A 25 -2.76 -8.60 -16.05
CA ARG A 25 -1.79 -7.96 -16.93
C ARG A 25 -2.45 -6.83 -17.68
N HIS A 26 -1.77 -5.69 -17.73
CA HIS A 26 -2.20 -4.56 -18.54
C HIS A 26 -0.99 -3.84 -19.12
N LYS A 27 -0.93 -3.72 -20.45
CA LYS A 27 0.12 -2.97 -21.18
C LYS A 27 1.55 -3.32 -20.76
N GLY A 28 1.83 -4.60 -20.54
CA GLY A 28 3.17 -5.09 -20.16
C GLY A 28 3.48 -5.05 -18.66
N LEU A 29 2.61 -4.46 -17.84
CA LEU A 29 2.71 -4.49 -16.38
C LEU A 29 1.92 -5.67 -15.81
N LEU A 30 2.48 -6.30 -14.78
CA LEU A 30 1.78 -7.27 -13.94
C LEU A 30 1.32 -6.60 -12.65
N PHE A 31 0.03 -6.61 -12.39
CA PHE A 31 -0.52 -6.25 -11.10
C PHE A 31 -0.73 -7.52 -10.28
N VAL A 32 -0.19 -7.54 -9.07
CA VAL A 32 -0.30 -8.66 -8.14
C VAL A 32 -1.15 -8.21 -6.96
N MET A 33 -2.38 -8.70 -6.90
CA MET A 33 -3.34 -8.36 -5.86
C MET A 33 -3.18 -9.36 -4.71
N LEU A 34 -2.80 -8.86 -3.54
CA LEU A 34 -2.61 -9.65 -2.32
C LEU A 34 -3.67 -9.27 -1.28
N ASN A 35 -4.41 -10.28 -0.82
CA ASN A 35 -5.21 -10.15 0.38
C ASN A 35 -4.29 -10.27 1.60
N VAL A 36 -3.92 -9.13 2.19
CA VAL A 36 -3.03 -9.07 3.36
C VAL A 36 -3.81 -8.46 4.52
N THR A 37 -3.86 -9.16 5.65
CA THR A 37 -4.38 -8.62 6.91
C THR A 37 -3.25 -8.17 7.83
N SER A 38 -3.56 -7.28 8.77
CA SER A 38 -2.61 -6.84 9.79
C SER A 38 -2.60 -7.76 11.01
N GLY A 39 -1.42 -8.04 11.56
CA GLY A 39 -1.23 -8.54 12.93
C GLY A 39 -1.40 -10.07 13.15
N PRO A 40 -0.70 -10.64 14.15
CA PRO A 40 -0.68 -12.09 14.41
C PRO A 40 -2.00 -12.62 14.99
N ARG A 41 -2.83 -11.76 15.60
CA ARG A 41 -4.10 -12.17 16.25
C ARG A 41 -5.20 -12.54 15.26
N THR A 42 -5.13 -12.07 14.02
CA THR A 42 -6.16 -12.33 13.00
C THR A 42 -5.74 -13.36 11.96
N MET A 43 -4.48 -13.80 11.97
CA MET A 43 -3.91 -14.57 10.87
C MET A 43 -3.54 -15.99 11.31
N LYS A 44 -4.23 -16.98 10.73
CA LYS A 44 -3.80 -18.37 10.82
C LYS A 44 -2.49 -18.51 10.04
N ALA A 45 -1.43 -19.00 10.68
CA ALA A 45 -0.11 -19.15 10.04
C ALA A 45 -0.15 -19.93 8.71
N SER A 46 -1.10 -20.84 8.53
CA SER A 46 -1.32 -21.58 7.28
C SER A 46 -1.81 -20.70 6.13
N VAL A 47 -2.62 -19.67 6.39
CA VAL A 47 -3.14 -18.74 5.39
C VAL A 47 -1.99 -17.89 4.85
N ARG A 48 -1.20 -17.29 5.76
CA ARG A 48 0.02 -16.55 5.40
C ARG A 48 0.96 -17.38 4.53
N ARG A 49 1.28 -18.61 4.97
CA ARG A 49 2.17 -19.50 4.22
C ARG A 49 1.64 -19.79 2.81
N ARG A 50 0.34 -20.00 2.66
CA ARG A 50 -0.27 -20.22 1.34
C ARG A 50 -0.16 -18.98 0.46
N ARG A 51 -0.46 -17.80 1.00
CA ARG A 51 -0.32 -16.51 0.30
C ARG A 51 1.13 -16.28 -0.14
N ASN A 52 2.11 -16.47 0.75
CA ASN A 52 3.53 -16.30 0.43
C ASN A 52 4.03 -17.35 -0.58
N ALA A 53 3.57 -18.60 -0.49
CA ALA A 53 3.90 -19.63 -1.47
C ALA A 53 3.36 -19.30 -2.87
N TRP A 54 2.11 -18.84 -2.96
CA TRP A 54 1.50 -18.36 -4.20
C TRP A 54 2.23 -17.13 -4.75
N PHE A 55 2.52 -16.15 -3.89
CA PHE A 55 3.22 -14.93 -4.31
C PHE A 55 4.61 -15.26 -4.87
N ARG A 56 5.35 -16.16 -4.22
CA ARG A 56 6.62 -16.69 -4.74
C ARG A 56 6.45 -17.30 -6.13
N GLN A 57 5.45 -18.17 -6.33
CA GLN A 57 5.18 -18.76 -7.63
C GLN A 57 4.92 -17.68 -8.70
N VAL A 58 4.10 -16.68 -8.40
CA VAL A 58 3.85 -15.54 -9.30
C VAL A 58 5.14 -14.82 -9.65
N LEU A 59 5.99 -14.52 -8.67
CA LEU A 59 7.26 -13.83 -8.90
C LEU A 59 8.21 -14.62 -9.81
N GLU A 60 8.28 -15.93 -9.61
CA GLU A 60 9.08 -16.86 -10.41
C GLU A 60 8.57 -16.97 -11.86
N GLU A 61 7.27 -17.14 -12.05
CA GLU A 61 6.64 -17.26 -13.38
C GLU A 61 6.63 -15.95 -14.17
N SER A 62 6.88 -14.83 -13.51
CA SER A 62 6.87 -13.50 -14.12
C SER A 62 8.20 -12.76 -13.99
N ARG A 63 9.30 -13.51 -13.89
CA ARG A 63 10.66 -12.96 -14.00
C ARG A 63 10.78 -12.03 -15.23
N GLY A 64 11.43 -10.88 -15.04
CA GLY A 64 11.58 -9.85 -16.08
C GLY A 64 10.34 -9.00 -16.40
N THR A 65 9.14 -9.39 -15.97
CA THR A 65 7.96 -8.51 -16.12
C THR A 65 7.97 -7.43 -15.02
N PRO A 66 7.85 -6.12 -15.33
CA PRO A 66 7.67 -5.10 -14.31
C PRO A 66 6.34 -5.27 -13.57
N LYS A 67 6.35 -5.10 -12.25
CA LYS A 67 5.24 -5.47 -11.37
C LYS A 67 4.84 -4.33 -10.45
N ILE A 68 3.55 -4.29 -10.14
CA ILE A 68 2.97 -3.50 -9.07
C ILE A 68 2.29 -4.47 -8.12
N VAL A 69 2.68 -4.44 -6.85
CA VAL A 69 2.02 -5.24 -5.80
C VAL A 69 0.96 -4.36 -5.17
N CYS A 70 -0.25 -4.87 -5.00
CA CYS A 70 -1.37 -4.16 -4.38
C CYS A 70 -1.84 -4.94 -3.16
N CYS A 71 -1.94 -4.28 -2.02
CA CYS A 71 -2.50 -4.87 -0.80
C CYS A 71 -3.22 -3.80 0.03
N HIS A 72 -4.18 -4.18 0.89
CA HIS A 72 -4.84 -3.18 1.72
C HIS A 72 -3.93 -2.67 2.83
N VAL A 73 -3.38 -3.59 3.63
CA VAL A 73 -2.46 -3.30 4.72
C VAL A 73 -1.03 -3.21 4.17
N PRO A 74 -0.29 -2.12 4.45
CA PRO A 74 1.04 -1.94 3.91
C PRO A 74 2.04 -2.93 4.54
N PRO A 75 3.00 -3.47 3.77
CA PRO A 75 4.08 -4.28 4.33
C PRO A 75 5.08 -3.45 5.13
N ARG A 76 5.24 -2.16 4.80
CA ARG A 76 6.16 -1.23 5.46
C ARG A 76 5.45 0.06 5.85
N PRO A 77 5.83 0.72 6.95
CA PRO A 77 5.26 2.02 7.30
C PRO A 77 5.73 3.09 6.33
N VAL A 78 4.88 4.08 6.03
CA VAL A 78 5.23 5.28 5.23
C VAL A 78 5.56 6.50 6.11
N ARG A 79 5.67 6.28 7.41
CA ARG A 79 6.02 7.25 8.46
C ARG A 79 7.02 6.63 9.41
N ASP A 80 7.57 7.43 10.31
CA ASP A 80 8.31 6.86 11.45
C ASP A 80 7.45 5.81 12.17
N ALA A 81 7.96 4.59 12.31
CA ALA A 81 7.18 3.47 12.81
C ALA A 81 6.69 3.68 14.25
N THR A 82 7.48 4.36 15.08
CA THR A 82 7.15 4.62 16.48
C THR A 82 6.07 5.70 16.59
N VAL A 83 6.18 6.77 15.80
CA VAL A 83 5.15 7.82 15.73
C VAL A 83 3.87 7.24 15.12
N LEU A 84 3.98 6.45 14.06
CA LEU A 84 2.85 5.82 13.39
C LEU A 84 2.05 4.95 14.37
N ALA A 85 2.72 4.05 15.11
CA ALA A 85 2.08 3.21 16.10
C ALA A 85 1.31 4.03 17.16
N LYS A 86 1.89 5.14 17.64
CA LYS A 86 1.21 6.04 18.58
C LYS A 86 0.00 6.73 17.97
N SER A 87 0.15 7.24 16.74
CA SER A 87 -0.93 7.95 16.03
C SER A 87 -2.06 7.02 15.57
N PHE A 88 -1.78 5.75 15.30
CA PHE A 88 -2.81 4.77 14.93
C PHE A 88 -3.62 4.32 16.15
N GLY A 89 -2.96 4.26 17.32
CA GLY A 89 -3.57 3.99 18.62
C GLY A 89 -3.87 2.51 18.90
N TYR A 90 -3.55 1.62 17.96
CA TYR A 90 -3.65 0.16 18.09
C TYR A 90 -2.63 -0.52 17.15
N GLY A 91 -2.37 -1.80 17.35
CA GLY A 91 -1.44 -2.56 16.49
C GLY A 91 -2.03 -2.88 15.11
N GLY A 92 -1.18 -3.20 14.15
CA GLY A 92 -1.60 -3.60 12.81
C GLY A 92 -1.54 -2.48 11.78
N GLN A 93 -0.74 -1.45 12.03
CA GLN A 93 -0.33 -0.47 11.03
C GLN A 93 0.39 -1.10 9.83
N THR A 94 1.00 -2.26 10.01
CA THR A 94 1.71 -3.03 8.98
C THR A 94 1.24 -4.48 8.94
N SER A 95 1.59 -5.21 7.88
CA SER A 95 1.28 -6.64 7.75
C SER A 95 2.06 -7.53 8.72
N ASP A 96 3.18 -7.04 9.26
CA ASP A 96 4.11 -7.78 10.13
C ASP A 96 4.51 -9.14 9.51
N ASP A 97 4.90 -9.08 8.23
CA ASP A 97 5.17 -10.26 7.39
C ASP A 97 6.55 -10.15 6.74
N ASP A 98 7.57 -10.53 7.50
CA ASP A 98 8.97 -10.44 7.05
C ASP A 98 9.25 -11.29 5.81
N GLU A 99 8.53 -12.40 5.61
CA GLU A 99 8.67 -13.21 4.41
C GLU A 99 8.14 -12.46 3.18
N LEU A 100 6.96 -11.84 3.26
CA LEU A 100 6.44 -10.99 2.17
C LEU A 100 7.40 -9.84 1.86
N ILE A 101 7.88 -9.15 2.90
CA ILE A 101 8.83 -8.05 2.75
C ILE A 101 10.12 -8.54 2.09
N GLY A 102 10.65 -9.68 2.54
CA GLY A 102 11.84 -10.31 1.98
C GLY A 102 11.68 -10.63 0.49
N ARG A 103 10.52 -11.18 0.08
CA ARG A 103 10.23 -11.45 -1.34
C ARG A 103 10.14 -10.18 -2.18
N ILE A 104 9.53 -9.11 -1.64
CA ILE A 104 9.48 -7.83 -2.35
C ILE A 104 10.90 -7.28 -2.54
N ASP A 105 11.71 -7.33 -1.49
CA ASP A 105 13.11 -6.88 -1.50
C ASP A 105 13.98 -7.70 -2.48
N GLU A 106 13.81 -9.03 -2.52
CA GLU A 106 14.53 -9.95 -3.42
C GLU A 106 14.22 -9.69 -4.91
N HIS A 107 13.02 -9.20 -5.20
CA HIS A 107 12.54 -8.92 -6.56
C HIS A 107 12.39 -7.42 -6.83
N ALA A 108 13.11 -6.57 -6.09
CA ALA A 108 13.09 -5.11 -6.23
C ALA A 108 13.60 -4.61 -7.60
N ASP A 109 14.27 -5.47 -8.37
CA ASP A 109 14.67 -5.24 -9.75
C ASP A 109 13.47 -5.20 -10.71
N SER A 110 12.36 -5.87 -10.37
CA SER A 110 11.16 -5.99 -11.20
C SER A 110 9.89 -5.49 -10.53
N ILE A 111 9.84 -5.36 -9.21
CA ILE A 111 8.73 -4.73 -8.48
C ILE A 111 9.00 -3.22 -8.41
N ALA A 112 8.19 -2.43 -9.11
CA ALA A 112 8.38 -0.99 -9.16
C ALA A 112 7.72 -0.27 -7.96
N ALA A 113 6.59 -0.81 -7.50
CA ALA A 113 5.80 -0.22 -6.43
C ALA A 113 4.97 -1.25 -5.65
N VAL A 114 4.67 -0.89 -4.39
CA VAL A 114 3.64 -1.50 -3.55
C VAL A 114 2.59 -0.44 -3.27
N LEU A 115 1.36 -0.68 -3.72
CA LEU A 115 0.22 0.22 -3.51
C LEU A 115 -0.63 -0.29 -2.35
N SER A 116 -0.91 0.61 -1.41
CA SER A 116 -1.64 0.29 -0.19
C SER A 116 -2.57 1.39 0.29
N GLY A 117 -3.40 1.03 1.27
CA GLY A 117 -4.28 1.95 1.98
C GLY A 117 -4.12 1.72 3.48
N HIS A 118 -5.25 1.51 4.17
CA HIS A 118 -5.36 1.14 5.59
C HIS A 118 -4.90 2.19 6.61
N LEU A 119 -3.84 2.94 6.29
CA LEU A 119 -3.25 3.89 7.20
C LEU A 119 -4.05 5.17 7.36
N HIS A 120 -5.03 5.47 6.49
CA HIS A 120 -5.72 6.77 6.49
C HIS A 120 -4.77 7.99 6.41
N LEU A 121 -3.58 7.77 5.85
CA LEU A 121 -2.52 8.74 5.56
C LEU A 121 -2.16 8.62 4.09
N THR A 122 -1.71 9.73 3.49
CA THR A 122 -1.09 9.71 2.17
C THR A 122 0.41 9.86 2.30
N GLY A 123 1.19 8.94 1.75
CA GLY A 123 2.64 9.01 1.83
C GLY A 123 3.34 8.00 0.94
N MET A 124 4.63 8.25 0.72
CA MET A 124 5.50 7.35 -0.04
C MET A 124 6.87 7.25 0.62
N VAL A 125 7.38 6.03 0.72
CA VAL A 125 8.79 5.78 1.05
C VAL A 125 9.40 4.87 0.01
N GLN A 126 10.68 5.08 -0.30
CA GLN A 126 11.41 4.22 -1.22
C GLN A 126 12.38 3.32 -0.45
N CYS A 127 12.37 2.03 -0.76
CA CYS A 127 13.32 1.07 -0.20
C CYS A 127 13.81 0.13 -1.31
N LYS A 128 15.14 0.01 -1.48
CA LYS A 128 15.78 -0.80 -2.53
C LYS A 128 15.26 -0.52 -3.95
N GLY A 129 14.76 0.69 -4.21
CA GLY A 129 14.17 1.08 -5.49
C GLY A 129 12.66 0.86 -5.61
N VAL A 130 12.03 0.13 -4.69
CA VAL A 130 10.58 -0.09 -4.64
C VAL A 130 9.90 1.09 -3.95
N HIS A 131 8.85 1.63 -4.57
CA HIS A 131 8.03 2.70 -3.98
C HIS A 131 6.90 2.09 -3.16
N TYR A 132 6.93 2.26 -1.84
CA TYR A 132 5.84 1.86 -0.95
C TYR A 132 4.91 3.06 -0.77
N ILE A 133 3.72 2.97 -1.35
CA ILE A 133 2.77 4.06 -1.46
C ILE A 133 1.52 3.71 -0.66
N ALA A 134 1.14 4.58 0.27
CA ALA A 134 -0.13 4.51 0.96
C ALA A 134 -0.96 5.74 0.59
N ILE A 135 -2.22 5.54 0.18
CA ILE A 135 -3.15 6.63 -0.14
C ILE A 135 -4.25 6.65 0.91
N SER A 136 -4.53 7.83 1.46
CA SER A 136 -5.67 8.01 2.34
C SER A 136 -6.96 7.73 1.57
N GLY A 137 -7.93 7.06 2.20
CA GLY A 137 -9.22 6.82 1.57
C GLY A 137 -10.01 8.11 1.39
N THR A 138 -10.89 8.18 0.41
CA THR A 138 -11.73 9.36 0.17
C THR A 138 -12.70 9.66 1.32
N ALA A 139 -13.02 8.65 2.15
CA ALA A 139 -13.88 8.76 3.32
C ALA A 139 -13.18 9.27 4.60
N SER A 140 -11.86 9.52 4.54
CA SER A 140 -11.08 9.98 5.70
C SER A 140 -10.09 11.06 5.31
N TYR A 141 -9.92 12.11 6.11
CA TYR A 141 -8.89 13.12 5.87
C TYR A 141 -7.50 12.47 5.71
N PRO A 142 -6.68 12.86 4.70
CA PRO A 142 -6.84 14.00 3.79
C PRO A 142 -7.81 13.86 2.61
N CYS A 143 -8.56 12.77 2.49
CA CYS A 143 -9.51 12.52 1.40
C CYS A 143 -8.81 12.58 0.03
N ASP A 144 -7.68 11.89 -0.09
CA ASP A 144 -6.90 11.89 -1.32
C ASP A 144 -7.30 10.72 -2.24
N PHE A 145 -6.92 10.82 -3.51
CA PHE A 145 -6.81 9.71 -4.43
C PHE A 145 -5.57 9.89 -5.31
N ALA A 146 -5.04 8.81 -5.86
CA ALA A 146 -3.89 8.86 -6.76
C ALA A 146 -4.30 8.61 -8.21
N THR A 147 -3.64 9.32 -9.11
CA THR A 147 -3.69 9.10 -10.56
C THR A 147 -2.34 8.59 -11.03
N TYR A 148 -2.34 7.64 -11.96
CA TYR A 148 -1.15 6.99 -12.49
C TYR A 148 -1.17 7.07 -14.02
N ASP A 149 -0.27 7.85 -14.59
CA ASP A 149 -0.04 7.89 -16.03
C ASP A 149 1.08 6.91 -16.37
N VAL A 150 0.79 5.91 -17.21
CA VAL A 150 1.73 4.83 -17.55
C VAL A 150 2.37 5.09 -18.91
N PHE A 151 3.69 5.14 -18.94
CA PHE A 151 4.53 5.26 -20.14
C PHE A 151 5.33 3.97 -20.35
N ALA A 152 6.08 3.88 -21.45
CA ALA A 152 6.87 2.68 -21.78
C ALA A 152 8.04 2.42 -20.82
N ASP A 153 8.54 3.46 -20.16
CA ASP A 153 9.75 3.48 -19.34
C ASP A 153 9.49 3.95 -17.89
N ARG A 154 8.30 4.47 -17.59
CA ARG A 154 7.97 5.02 -16.28
C ARG A 154 6.48 5.08 -16.02
N ILE A 155 6.13 5.29 -14.76
CA ILE A 155 4.79 5.66 -14.30
C ILE A 155 4.91 7.01 -13.61
N ARG A 156 4.10 8.00 -14.00
CA ARG A 156 3.98 9.24 -13.23
C ARG A 156 2.80 9.13 -12.29
N MET A 157 3.05 9.29 -11.00
CA MET A 157 2.01 9.29 -9.98
C MET A 157 1.73 10.72 -9.53
N ARG A 158 0.45 11.06 -9.43
CA ARG A 158 -0.02 12.34 -8.87
C ARG A 158 -1.14 12.11 -7.87
N VAL A 159 -0.96 12.58 -6.64
CA VAL A 159 -1.99 12.61 -5.62
C VAL A 159 -2.88 13.84 -5.81
N ARG A 160 -4.19 13.62 -5.75
CA ARG A 160 -5.23 14.63 -5.85
C ARG A 160 -6.02 14.65 -4.56
N SER A 161 -6.21 15.85 -4.02
CA SER A 161 -7.13 16.05 -2.91
C SER A 161 -8.54 16.32 -3.45
N LEU A 162 -9.56 15.94 -2.67
CA LEU A 162 -10.91 16.42 -2.94
C LEU A 162 -10.96 17.97 -2.87
N PRO A 163 -11.91 18.60 -3.57
CA PRO A 163 -12.21 20.02 -3.40
C PRO A 163 -12.44 20.37 -1.92
N GLU A 164 -12.05 21.58 -1.51
CA GLU A 164 -12.11 22.02 -0.11
C GLU A 164 -13.50 21.84 0.53
N LYS A 165 -14.59 22.04 -0.21
CA LYS A 165 -15.95 21.80 0.30
C LYS A 165 -16.29 20.32 0.59
N LEU A 166 -15.47 19.38 0.14
CA LEU A 166 -15.65 17.93 0.29
C LEU A 166 -14.62 17.29 1.22
N ILE A 167 -13.59 18.03 1.66
CA ILE A 167 -12.65 17.50 2.66
C ILE A 167 -13.36 17.45 4.02
N THR A 168 -13.02 16.44 4.83
CA THR A 168 -13.65 16.21 6.14
C THR A 168 -12.59 16.12 7.24
N PRO A 169 -11.96 17.23 7.67
CA PRO A 169 -10.85 17.19 8.64
C PRO A 169 -11.20 16.52 9.97
N GLN A 170 -12.48 16.52 10.35
CA GLN A 170 -13.00 15.83 11.54
C GLN A 170 -12.85 14.30 11.49
N THR A 171 -12.63 13.71 10.31
CA THR A 171 -12.38 12.26 10.14
C THR A 171 -10.91 11.88 10.29
N ASN A 172 -10.04 12.83 10.64
CA ASN A 172 -8.62 12.62 10.85
C ASN A 172 -8.36 11.66 12.03
N LEU A 173 -7.78 10.50 11.72
CA LEU A 173 -7.48 9.45 12.70
C LEU A 173 -6.12 9.59 13.40
N HIS A 174 -5.31 10.61 13.06
CA HIS A 174 -3.93 10.77 13.52
C HIS A 174 -3.65 12.16 14.10
N GLY A 175 -4.70 12.90 14.49
CA GLY A 175 -4.56 14.24 15.06
C GLY A 175 -5.59 14.52 16.14
N LYS A 176 -5.73 15.81 16.47
CA LYS A 176 -6.65 16.31 17.52
C LYS A 176 -8.09 15.78 17.49
N PRO A 177 -8.72 15.45 16.35
CA PRO A 177 -10.08 14.90 16.38
C PRO A 177 -10.20 13.57 17.13
N ARG A 178 -9.12 12.76 17.14
CA ARG A 178 -9.07 11.47 17.84
C ARG A 178 -8.12 11.46 19.04
N HIS A 179 -7.09 12.31 19.00
CA HIS A 179 -6.03 12.39 19.99
C HIS A 179 -6.00 13.77 20.66
N LYS A 180 -5.16 13.95 21.69
CA LYS A 180 -4.98 15.28 22.31
C LYS A 180 -3.98 16.18 21.57
N ILE A 181 -3.26 15.60 20.61
CA ILE A 181 -2.15 16.24 19.89
C ILE A 181 -2.26 15.94 18.40
N ASP A 182 -1.61 16.79 17.62
CA ASP A 182 -1.34 16.52 16.21
C ASP A 182 0.01 15.81 16.10
N TYR A 183 0.03 14.65 15.44
CA TYR A 183 1.27 13.89 15.25
C TYR A 183 2.08 14.43 14.07
N THR A 184 3.41 14.36 14.24
CA THR A 184 4.46 14.73 13.28
C THR A 184 5.63 13.76 13.45
N ASP A 185 6.50 13.65 12.45
CA ASP A 185 7.79 12.97 12.58
C ASP A 185 8.92 13.82 11.96
N ALA A 186 10.16 13.35 12.04
CA ALA A 186 11.32 14.11 11.58
C ALA A 186 11.28 14.44 10.07
N ALA A 187 10.67 13.58 9.26
CA ALA A 187 10.50 13.79 7.82
C ALA A 187 9.25 14.62 7.49
N HIS A 188 8.34 14.77 8.46
CA HIS A 188 7.07 15.48 8.32
C HIS A 188 6.89 16.46 9.49
N PRO A 189 7.57 17.63 9.45
CA PRO A 189 7.64 18.55 10.59
C PRO A 189 6.31 19.29 10.86
N THR A 190 5.33 19.17 9.98
CA THR A 190 3.98 19.71 10.18
C THR A 190 2.96 18.60 10.17
N HIS A 191 1.84 18.80 10.88
CA HIS A 191 0.76 17.82 10.89
C HIS A 191 0.19 17.57 9.50
N ASP A 192 0.08 18.62 8.69
CA ASP A 192 -0.42 18.50 7.33
C ASP A 192 0.53 17.69 6.45
N ALA A 193 1.85 17.88 6.56
CA ALA A 193 2.83 17.00 5.92
C ALA A 193 2.71 15.56 6.45
N TYR A 194 2.51 15.36 7.75
CA TYR A 194 2.33 14.03 8.32
C TYR A 194 1.09 13.33 7.76
N MET A 195 -0.02 14.05 7.56
CA MET A 195 -1.26 13.51 7.00
C MET A 195 -1.21 13.28 5.49
N LYS A 196 -0.66 14.24 4.74
CA LYS A 196 -0.75 14.32 3.27
C LYS A 196 0.50 13.85 2.54
N GLY A 197 1.61 13.69 3.25
CA GLY A 197 2.94 13.50 2.68
C GLY A 197 3.52 14.81 2.17
N ASN A 198 4.84 14.82 2.00
CA ASN A 198 5.55 15.95 1.39
C ASN A 198 5.22 16.10 -0.10
N ALA A 199 5.56 17.23 -0.72
CA ALA A 199 5.33 17.44 -2.16
C ALA A 199 6.00 16.36 -3.03
N SER A 200 7.20 15.90 -2.65
CA SER A 200 7.94 14.81 -3.30
C SER A 200 7.28 13.44 -3.14
N GLU A 201 6.36 13.28 -2.19
CA GLU A 201 5.55 12.06 -2.01
C GLU A 201 4.23 12.11 -2.77
N ARG A 202 3.91 13.26 -3.39
CA ARG A 202 2.61 13.54 -4.02
C ARG A 202 2.66 13.70 -5.54
N ASP A 203 3.80 14.08 -6.12
CA ASP A 203 4.04 14.08 -7.57
C ASP A 203 5.46 13.58 -7.83
N PHE A 204 5.57 12.38 -8.40
CA PHE A 204 6.86 11.75 -8.69
C PHE A 204 6.74 10.72 -9.81
N GLU A 205 7.89 10.31 -10.33
CA GLU A 205 7.99 9.27 -11.36
C GLU A 205 8.58 7.98 -10.79
N ILE A 206 8.04 6.85 -11.23
CA ILE A 206 8.48 5.51 -10.92
C ILE A 206 9.08 4.93 -12.19
N VAL A 207 10.40 4.73 -12.23
CA VAL A 207 11.07 4.14 -13.39
C VAL A 207 10.68 2.67 -13.53
N LEU A 208 10.24 2.28 -14.72
CA LEU A 208 9.97 0.90 -15.10
C LEU A 208 11.23 0.29 -15.69
N ARG A 209 11.86 -0.61 -14.93
CA ARG A 209 13.00 -1.38 -15.43
C ARG A 209 12.47 -2.44 -16.38
N GLN A 210 12.71 -2.26 -17.68
CA GLN A 210 12.41 -3.31 -18.65
C GLN A 210 13.33 -4.51 -18.38
N ALA A 211 12.84 -5.73 -18.67
CA ALA A 211 13.72 -6.89 -18.73
C ALA A 211 14.90 -6.56 -19.66
N LEU A 212 16.12 -6.78 -19.19
CA LEU A 212 17.25 -6.97 -20.10
C LEU A 212 16.83 -8.10 -21.05
N LYS A 213 16.74 -7.78 -22.34
CA LYS A 213 16.46 -8.76 -23.39
C LYS A 213 17.56 -9.80 -23.45
#